data_AF-A0A9P0D1I8-F1
#
_entry.id   AF-A0A9P0D1I8-F1
#
_cell.length_a   1.000
_cell.length_b   1.000
_cell.length_c   1.000
_cell.angle_alpha   90.00
_cell.angle_beta   90.00
_cell.angle_gamma   90.00
#
_symmetry.space_group_name_H-M   'P 1'
#
loop_
_entity.id
_entity.type
_entity.pdbx_description
1 polymer ?
#
loop_
_entity_poly.entity_id
_entity_poly.type
_entity_poly.pdbx_seq_one_letter_code
_entity_poly.pdbx_strand_id
1 'polypeptide(L)'
;MYSVTTIVLFFVLVNSISGKSRDTPKICADVISRERWGGRTPIAVDYAIVPVKFVIIHHTVTPECTTERSCASVVKSIQDFHMEELEFHDVGYNFLVGGDGQIYEGSGWHKVGAHTRGYNSRSLGLAFIGDFSRKRPSSVQIKAAKDFLKCAVELRELHEDYKLFGARQVSQTASPGLYLYTEIKDWPNFNSSP
;
A
#
# COMPACT_ATOMS: atom_id res chain seq x y z
N MET A 1 53.12 50.12 42.84
CA MET A 1 52.48 49.27 43.85
C MET A 1 51.38 48.50 43.14
N TYR A 2 51.49 47.17 43.06
CA TYR A 2 50.89 46.30 42.06
C TYR A 2 49.35 46.23 42.13
N SER A 3 48.66 46.36 40.98
CA SER A 3 47.23 46.07 40.86
C SER A 3 47.07 44.67 40.29
N VAL A 4 46.64 43.72 41.13
CA VAL A 4 46.40 42.32 40.76
C VAL A 4 44.97 42.21 40.25
N THR A 5 44.79 41.98 38.95
CA THR A 5 43.47 41.74 38.36
C THR A 5 43.22 40.24 38.33
N THR A 6 42.41 39.74 39.25
CA THR A 6 42.02 38.33 39.34
C THR A 6 41.09 37.96 38.18
N ILE A 7 41.56 37.14 37.24
CA ILE A 7 40.73 36.58 36.17
C ILE A 7 39.99 35.37 36.75
N VAL A 8 38.67 35.47 36.91
CA VAL A 8 37.80 34.34 37.29
C VAL A 8 37.41 33.60 36.00
N LEU A 9 38.06 32.47 35.72
CA LEU A 9 37.64 31.56 34.65
C LEU A 9 36.39 30.79 35.10
N PHE A 10 35.23 31.14 34.55
CA PHE A 10 34.03 30.32 34.63
C PHE A 10 34.13 29.16 33.63
N PHE A 11 34.51 27.97 34.11
CA PHE A 11 34.35 26.73 33.35
C PHE A 11 32.86 26.36 33.30
N VAL A 12 32.20 26.65 32.18
CA VAL A 12 30.86 26.12 31.90
C VAL A 12 31.00 24.66 31.49
N LEU A 13 30.69 23.75 32.40
CA LEU A 13 30.54 22.32 32.08
C LEU A 13 29.31 22.13 31.19
N VAL A 14 29.53 22.10 29.88
CA VAL A 14 28.50 21.67 28.92
C VAL A 14 28.39 20.15 29.02
N ASN A 15 27.47 19.67 29.86
CA ASN A 15 27.06 18.27 29.83
C ASN A 15 26.37 18.02 28.49
N SER A 16 27.07 17.33 27.58
CA SER A 16 26.51 16.85 26.33
C SER A 16 25.42 15.83 26.65
N ILE A 17 24.16 16.26 26.60
CA ILE A 17 23.01 15.37 26.67
C ILE A 17 23.01 14.62 25.33
N SER A 18 23.60 13.44 25.33
CA SER A 18 23.52 12.50 24.21
C SER A 18 22.06 12.07 24.07
N GLY A 19 21.31 12.80 23.23
CA GLY A 19 19.94 12.49 22.90
C GLY A 19 19.90 11.16 22.16
N LYS A 20 19.55 10.07 22.86
CA LYS A 20 19.12 8.85 22.18
C LYS A 20 17.96 9.21 21.27
N SER A 21 18.14 9.05 19.96
CA SER A 21 17.04 9.08 19.00
C SER A 21 15.97 8.12 19.51
N ARG A 22 14.81 8.66 19.89
CA ARG A 22 13.65 7.83 20.18
C ARG A 22 13.26 7.19 18.86
N ASP A 23 13.44 5.88 18.74
CA ASP A 23 12.80 5.09 17.68
C ASP A 23 11.29 5.23 17.88
N THR A 24 10.70 6.23 17.22
CA THR A 24 9.27 6.21 16.95
C THR A 24 9.00 4.96 16.12
N PRO A 25 8.14 4.04 16.59
CA PRO A 25 7.78 2.87 15.80
C PRO A 25 7.34 3.34 14.42
N LYS A 26 7.95 2.81 13.35
CA LYS A 26 7.50 3.08 11.99
C LYS A 26 6.09 2.50 11.89
N ILE A 27 5.08 3.36 11.97
CA ILE A 27 3.65 2.99 12.05
C ILE A 27 3.25 2.12 10.85
N CYS A 28 3.92 2.29 9.70
CA CYS A 28 3.61 1.62 8.46
C CYS A 28 4.86 1.01 7.81
N ALA A 29 4.68 -0.14 7.15
CA ALA A 29 5.69 -0.68 6.24
C ALA A 29 6.01 0.33 5.12
N ASP A 30 7.22 0.23 4.57
CA ASP A 30 7.63 1.08 3.45
C ASP A 30 6.88 0.65 2.18
N VAL A 31 6.06 1.55 1.62
CA VAL A 31 5.47 1.33 0.30
C VAL A 31 6.52 1.61 -0.76
N ILE A 32 6.70 0.69 -1.70
CA ILE A 32 7.52 0.90 -2.89
C ILE A 32 6.80 1.92 -3.78
N SER A 33 7.28 3.16 -3.76
CA SER A 33 6.69 4.27 -4.52
C SER A 33 6.79 4.04 -6.02
N ARG A 34 5.94 4.76 -6.77
CA ARG A 34 5.97 4.80 -8.25
C ARG A 34 7.36 5.07 -8.80
N GLU A 35 8.04 6.05 -8.25
CA GLU A 35 9.42 6.39 -8.65
C GLU A 35 10.38 5.22 -8.41
N ARG A 36 10.27 4.54 -7.26
CA ARG A 36 11.16 3.44 -6.89
C ARG A 36 11.00 2.21 -7.77
N TRP A 37 9.77 1.86 -8.16
CA TRP A 37 9.56 0.75 -9.10
C TRP A 37 9.69 1.15 -10.58
N GLY A 38 9.97 2.44 -10.88
CA GLY A 38 10.24 2.93 -12.23
C GLY A 38 8.98 3.17 -13.07
N GLY A 39 7.89 3.56 -12.43
CA GLY A 39 6.61 3.86 -13.07
C GLY A 39 6.56 5.19 -13.78
N ARG A 40 5.74 5.26 -14.83
CA ARG A 40 5.44 6.49 -15.57
C ARG A 40 4.35 7.32 -14.89
N THR A 41 4.31 8.60 -15.22
CA THR A 41 3.29 9.54 -14.74
C THR A 41 1.90 9.19 -15.27
N PRO A 42 0.84 9.32 -14.46
CA PRO A 42 -0.53 9.12 -14.93
C PRO A 42 -0.92 10.15 -16.00
N ILE A 43 -1.78 9.76 -16.94
CA ILE A 43 -2.31 10.64 -18.00
C ILE A 43 -3.22 11.73 -17.41
N ALA A 44 -4.06 11.36 -16.44
CA ALA A 44 -4.95 12.26 -15.72
C ALA A 44 -5.19 11.75 -14.30
N VAL A 45 -5.64 12.63 -13.42
CA VAL A 45 -5.86 12.32 -12.01
C VAL A 45 -7.22 12.83 -11.57
N ASP A 46 -8.05 11.90 -11.10
CA ASP A 46 -9.25 12.19 -10.31
C ASP A 46 -8.95 11.89 -8.85
N TYR A 47 -9.36 12.78 -7.95
CA TYR A 47 -9.09 12.65 -6.52
C TYR A 47 -10.21 11.92 -5.79
N ALA A 48 -9.84 11.03 -4.86
CA ALA A 48 -10.77 10.32 -4.00
C ALA A 48 -11.06 11.11 -2.71
N ILE A 49 -12.28 10.97 -2.19
CA ILE A 49 -12.64 11.50 -0.86
C ILE A 49 -12.25 10.44 0.17
N VAL A 50 -11.33 10.81 1.06
CA VAL A 50 -10.85 9.96 2.16
C VAL A 50 -11.47 10.38 3.51
N PRO A 51 -11.63 9.47 4.49
CA PRO A 51 -11.34 8.04 4.40
C PRO A 51 -12.32 7.29 3.50
N VAL A 52 -11.80 6.36 2.68
CA VAL A 52 -12.67 5.46 1.90
C VAL A 52 -13.30 4.41 2.82
N LYS A 53 -14.47 3.88 2.43
CA LYS A 53 -15.25 2.95 3.26
C LYS A 53 -15.21 1.50 2.77
N PHE A 54 -14.54 1.25 1.66
CA PHE A 54 -14.51 -0.05 1.02
C PHE A 54 -13.08 -0.46 0.66
N VAL A 55 -12.78 -1.75 0.77
CA VAL A 55 -11.57 -2.37 0.23
C VAL A 55 -12.01 -3.45 -0.74
N ILE A 56 -11.49 -3.43 -1.97
CA ILE A 56 -11.76 -4.47 -2.96
C ILE A 56 -10.47 -5.24 -3.22
N ILE A 57 -10.45 -6.51 -2.82
CA ILE A 57 -9.33 -7.42 -3.04
C ILE A 57 -9.40 -8.01 -4.44
N HIS A 58 -8.28 -7.92 -5.16
CA HIS A 58 -8.08 -8.48 -6.49
C HIS A 58 -6.88 -9.44 -6.52
N HIS A 59 -6.77 -10.20 -7.61
CA HIS A 59 -5.53 -10.79 -8.08
C HIS A 59 -5.20 -10.24 -9.47
N THR A 60 -3.92 -10.20 -9.84
CA THR A 60 -3.50 -9.60 -11.12
C THR A 60 -3.61 -10.56 -12.30
N VAL A 61 -3.69 -11.88 -12.05
CA VAL A 61 -3.62 -12.92 -13.10
C VAL A 61 -2.32 -12.86 -13.91
N THR A 62 -1.26 -12.35 -13.28
CA THR A 62 0.10 -12.33 -13.84
C THR A 62 0.95 -13.45 -13.25
N PRO A 63 2.15 -13.73 -13.80
CA PRO A 63 3.17 -14.46 -13.06
C PRO A 63 3.44 -13.81 -11.70
N GLU A 64 3.81 -14.65 -10.73
CA GLU A 64 4.29 -14.19 -9.42
C GLU A 64 5.71 -13.61 -9.53
N CYS A 65 6.10 -12.88 -8.50
CA CYS A 65 7.40 -12.26 -8.34
C CYS A 65 7.89 -12.50 -6.91
N THR A 66 9.20 -12.59 -6.70
CA THR A 66 9.77 -12.96 -5.38
C THR A 66 10.89 -12.04 -4.90
N THR A 67 11.29 -11.08 -5.74
CA THR A 67 12.27 -10.05 -5.43
C THR A 67 11.73 -8.68 -5.81
N GLU A 68 12.21 -7.62 -5.16
CA GLU A 68 11.77 -6.25 -5.45
C GLU A 68 11.90 -5.92 -6.95
N ARG A 69 13.03 -6.27 -7.57
CA ARG A 69 13.26 -6.08 -9.00
C ARG A 69 12.22 -6.80 -9.86
N SER A 70 11.94 -8.07 -9.55
CA SER A 70 10.97 -8.85 -10.32
C SER A 70 9.54 -8.31 -10.15
N CYS A 71 9.18 -7.87 -8.94
CA CYS A 71 7.86 -7.33 -8.66
C CYS A 71 7.67 -5.95 -9.29
N ALA A 72 8.69 -5.07 -9.21
CA ALA A 72 8.71 -3.80 -9.93
C ALA A 72 8.50 -3.99 -11.44
N SER A 73 9.16 -5.00 -12.04
CA SER A 73 8.97 -5.35 -13.45
C SER A 73 7.52 -5.75 -13.76
N VAL A 74 6.89 -6.57 -12.90
CA VAL A 74 5.48 -6.95 -13.07
C VAL A 74 4.54 -5.76 -12.92
N VAL A 75 4.75 -4.90 -11.93
CA VAL A 75 3.93 -3.69 -11.73
C VAL A 75 4.06 -2.75 -12.93
N LYS A 76 5.26 -2.59 -13.49
CA LYS A 76 5.48 -1.83 -14.72
C LYS A 76 4.73 -2.42 -15.91
N SER A 77 4.83 -3.73 -16.14
CA SER A 77 4.06 -4.38 -17.22
C SER A 77 2.54 -4.24 -17.04
N ILE A 78 2.05 -4.23 -15.79
CA ILE A 78 0.64 -3.95 -15.50
C ILE A 78 0.29 -2.50 -15.85
N GLN A 79 1.15 -1.53 -15.52
CA GLN A 79 0.95 -0.12 -15.91
C GLN A 79 0.96 0.07 -17.43
N ASP A 80 1.86 -0.64 -18.11
CA ASP A 80 2.00 -0.63 -19.56
C ASP A 80 0.69 -1.09 -20.21
N PHE A 81 0.24 -2.29 -19.85
CA PHE A 81 -1.02 -2.86 -20.33
C PHE A 81 -2.25 -2.01 -19.99
N HIS A 82 -2.37 -1.53 -18.74
CA HIS A 82 -3.54 -0.75 -18.32
C HIS A 82 -3.70 0.56 -19.08
N MET A 83 -2.61 1.28 -19.35
CA MET A 83 -2.73 2.58 -20.02
C MET A 83 -2.70 2.48 -21.54
N GLU A 84 -2.01 1.49 -22.11
CA GLU A 84 -1.90 1.35 -23.57
C GLU A 84 -3.04 0.52 -24.18
N GLU A 85 -3.44 -0.57 -23.52
CA GLU A 85 -4.45 -1.49 -24.06
C GLU A 85 -5.85 -1.27 -23.48
N LEU A 86 -5.94 -0.83 -22.22
CA LEU A 86 -7.23 -0.57 -21.55
C LEU A 86 -7.58 0.93 -21.47
N GLU A 87 -6.71 1.80 -21.97
CA GLU A 87 -6.88 3.26 -21.97
C GLU A 87 -7.13 3.86 -20.57
N PHE A 88 -6.64 3.21 -19.52
CA PHE A 88 -6.71 3.76 -18.17
C PHE A 88 -5.72 4.91 -17.99
N HIS A 89 -6.02 5.83 -17.07
CA HIS A 89 -5.12 6.94 -16.78
C HIS A 89 -3.83 6.52 -16.04
N ASP A 90 -3.84 5.38 -15.35
CA ASP A 90 -2.72 4.82 -14.59
C ASP A 90 -2.95 3.31 -14.35
N VAL A 91 -2.12 2.69 -13.50
CA VAL A 91 -2.42 1.38 -12.90
C VAL A 91 -3.81 1.41 -12.27
N GLY A 92 -4.71 0.52 -12.72
CA GLY A 92 -6.08 0.48 -12.23
C GLY A 92 -6.25 0.17 -10.74
N TYR A 93 -5.28 -0.50 -10.11
CA TYR A 93 -5.29 -0.79 -8.67
C TYR A 93 -4.63 0.37 -7.88
N ASN A 94 -5.13 0.66 -6.68
CA ASN A 94 -4.48 1.64 -5.80
C ASN A 94 -3.13 1.13 -5.30
N PHE A 95 -3.08 -0.13 -4.88
CA PHE A 95 -1.86 -0.79 -4.40
C PHE A 95 -1.82 -2.25 -4.82
N LEU A 96 -0.59 -2.78 -4.89
CA LEU A 96 -0.33 -4.17 -5.23
C LEU A 96 0.53 -4.86 -4.16
N VAL A 97 0.25 -6.13 -3.89
CA VAL A 97 0.99 -6.95 -2.92
C VAL A 97 1.91 -7.90 -3.68
N GLY A 98 3.21 -7.62 -3.66
CA GLY A 98 4.23 -8.45 -4.30
C GLY A 98 4.46 -9.77 -3.57
N GLY A 99 4.87 -10.81 -4.29
CA GLY A 99 5.22 -12.09 -3.68
C GLY A 99 6.50 -12.05 -2.82
N ASP A 100 7.23 -10.93 -2.88
CA ASP A 100 8.30 -10.55 -1.95
C ASP A 100 7.79 -10.02 -0.60
N GLY A 101 6.48 -9.85 -0.43
CA GLY A 101 5.86 -9.32 0.79
C GLY A 101 5.89 -7.79 0.89
N GLN A 102 6.21 -7.08 -0.19
CA GLN A 102 6.20 -5.61 -0.24
C GLN A 102 4.90 -5.08 -0.85
N ILE A 103 4.55 -3.84 -0.49
CA ILE A 103 3.41 -3.12 -1.07
C ILE A 103 3.94 -2.17 -2.14
N TYR A 104 3.37 -2.24 -3.35
CA TYR A 104 3.72 -1.39 -4.48
C TYR A 104 2.61 -0.37 -4.72
N GLU A 105 3.00 0.90 -4.84
CA GLU A 105 2.08 2.00 -5.17
C GLU A 105 1.60 1.85 -6.61
N GLY A 106 0.28 1.68 -6.81
CA GLY A 106 -0.38 1.86 -8.10
C GLY A 106 -0.86 3.30 -8.24
N SER A 107 -2.18 3.52 -8.39
CA SER A 107 -2.73 4.89 -8.37
C SER A 107 -2.52 5.60 -7.01
N GLY A 108 -2.31 4.85 -5.93
CA GLY A 108 -2.01 5.37 -4.59
C GLY A 108 -3.26 5.75 -3.78
N TRP A 109 -3.06 6.48 -2.68
CA TRP A 109 -4.12 6.79 -1.69
C TRP A 109 -5.19 7.75 -2.20
N HIS A 110 -4.77 8.90 -2.73
CA HIS A 110 -5.67 10.03 -2.97
C HIS A 110 -6.23 10.06 -4.39
N LYS A 111 -5.96 9.03 -5.21
CA LYS A 111 -6.38 8.97 -6.61
C LYS A 111 -7.39 7.85 -6.84
N VAL A 112 -8.40 8.14 -7.64
CA VAL A 112 -9.38 7.15 -8.09
C VAL A 112 -8.69 6.14 -9.02
N GLY A 113 -8.79 4.85 -8.70
CA GLY A 113 -8.33 3.76 -9.56
C GLY A 113 -9.36 3.37 -10.63
N ALA A 114 -9.08 2.31 -11.38
CA ALA A 114 -9.95 1.74 -12.42
C ALA A 114 -10.26 0.24 -12.20
N HIS A 115 -10.08 -0.26 -10.97
CA HIS A 115 -10.12 -1.69 -10.65
C HIS A 115 -11.52 -2.31 -10.53
N THR A 116 -12.55 -1.54 -10.13
CA THR A 116 -13.90 -2.04 -9.87
C THR A 116 -14.96 -0.99 -10.21
N ARG A 117 -15.64 -1.16 -11.35
CA ARG A 117 -16.75 -0.29 -11.78
C ARG A 117 -17.80 -0.15 -10.68
N GLY A 118 -18.20 1.08 -10.38
CA GLY A 118 -19.15 1.41 -9.30
C GLY A 118 -18.54 1.48 -7.88
N TYR A 119 -17.25 1.16 -7.72
CA TYR A 119 -16.54 1.25 -6.44
C TYR A 119 -15.29 2.13 -6.49
N ASN A 120 -14.67 2.30 -7.67
CA ASN A 120 -13.43 3.07 -7.89
C ASN A 120 -13.26 4.34 -7.03
N SER A 121 -14.27 5.22 -6.96
CA SER A 121 -14.18 6.51 -6.27
C SER A 121 -14.39 6.46 -4.74
N ARG A 122 -14.76 5.30 -4.20
CA ARG A 122 -15.13 5.11 -2.79
C ARG A 122 -14.43 3.93 -2.14
N SER A 123 -13.47 3.31 -2.82
CA SER A 123 -12.79 2.11 -2.36
C SER A 123 -11.30 2.13 -2.62
N LEU A 124 -10.56 1.41 -1.78
CA LEU A 124 -9.17 1.03 -1.99
C LEU A 124 -9.11 -0.30 -2.75
N GLY A 125 -8.58 -0.29 -3.99
CA GLY A 125 -8.26 -1.50 -4.74
C GLY A 125 -6.90 -2.06 -4.35
N LEU A 126 -6.87 -3.24 -3.72
CA LEU A 126 -5.64 -3.94 -3.33
C LEU A 126 -5.51 -5.25 -4.11
N ALA A 127 -4.55 -5.31 -5.03
CA ALA A 127 -4.34 -6.49 -5.89
C ALA A 127 -3.15 -7.33 -5.47
N PHE A 128 -3.34 -8.64 -5.33
CA PHE A 128 -2.22 -9.56 -5.11
C PHE A 128 -1.58 -9.92 -6.45
N ILE A 129 -0.25 -9.72 -6.56
CA ILE A 129 0.49 -10.12 -7.77
C ILE A 129 0.54 -11.65 -7.83
N GLY A 130 -0.10 -12.23 -8.84
CA GLY A 130 -0.21 -13.67 -9.05
C GLY A 130 -1.58 -14.13 -9.54
N ASP A 131 -1.72 -15.45 -9.72
CA ASP A 131 -3.00 -16.12 -9.95
C ASP A 131 -3.34 -17.08 -8.79
N PHE A 132 -4.33 -16.70 -7.99
CA PHE A 132 -4.85 -17.46 -6.84
C PHE A 132 -6.15 -18.21 -7.16
N SER A 133 -6.41 -18.51 -8.43
CA SER A 133 -7.51 -19.37 -8.86
C SER A 133 -7.35 -20.81 -8.35
N ARG A 134 -6.10 -21.31 -8.26
CA ARG A 134 -5.76 -22.70 -7.91
C ARG A 134 -4.72 -22.87 -6.80
N LYS A 135 -4.25 -21.76 -6.21
CA LYS A 135 -3.26 -21.78 -5.12
C LYS A 135 -3.51 -20.64 -4.14
N ARG A 136 -3.11 -20.84 -2.89
CA ARG A 136 -3.14 -19.80 -1.87
C ARG A 136 -2.03 -18.77 -2.10
N PRO A 137 -2.26 -17.49 -1.76
CA PRO A 137 -1.17 -16.53 -1.63
C PRO A 137 -0.15 -16.99 -0.59
N SER A 138 1.08 -16.51 -0.73
CA SER A 138 2.12 -16.76 0.27
C SER A 138 1.78 -16.11 1.61
N SER A 139 2.31 -16.66 2.70
CA SER A 139 2.12 -16.08 4.04
C SER A 139 2.68 -14.67 4.15
N VAL A 140 3.76 -14.36 3.43
CA VAL A 140 4.35 -13.01 3.39
C VAL A 140 3.44 -11.99 2.70
N GLN A 141 2.75 -12.38 1.62
CA GLN A 141 1.73 -11.54 0.98
C GLN A 141 0.53 -11.28 1.90
N ILE A 142 0.02 -12.33 2.55
CA ILE A 142 -1.12 -12.21 3.48
C ILE A 142 -0.76 -11.27 4.63
N LYS A 143 0.42 -11.45 5.23
CA LYS A 143 0.91 -10.59 6.32
C LYS A 143 1.04 -9.14 5.85
N ALA A 144 1.68 -8.90 4.71
CA ALA A 144 1.88 -7.57 4.16
C ALA A 144 0.55 -6.84 3.93
N ALA A 145 -0.44 -7.52 3.34
CA ALA A 145 -1.77 -6.95 3.12
C ALA A 145 -2.48 -6.60 4.43
N LYS A 146 -2.45 -7.47 5.44
CA LYS A 146 -3.07 -7.22 6.75
C LYS A 146 -2.41 -6.03 7.47
N ASP A 147 -1.08 -6.00 7.50
CA ASP A 147 -0.33 -4.90 8.12
C ASP A 147 -0.59 -3.57 7.39
N PHE A 148 -0.67 -3.61 6.06
CA PHE A 148 -0.99 -2.45 5.23
C PHE A 148 -2.39 -1.90 5.50
N LEU A 149 -3.42 -2.75 5.56
CA LEU A 149 -4.79 -2.32 5.84
C LEU A 149 -4.94 -1.75 7.26
N LYS A 150 -4.23 -2.34 8.25
CA LYS A 150 -4.18 -1.79 9.60
C LYS A 150 -3.58 -0.38 9.61
N CYS A 151 -2.44 -0.21 8.95
CA CYS A 151 -1.80 1.10 8.79
C CYS A 151 -2.74 2.10 8.08
N ALA A 152 -3.47 1.68 7.04
CA ALA A 152 -4.40 2.54 6.32
C ALA A 152 -5.49 3.14 7.23
N VAL A 153 -5.97 2.36 8.21
CA VAL A 153 -6.92 2.84 9.23
C VAL A 153 -6.25 3.83 10.18
N GLU A 154 -5.04 3.52 10.66
CA GLU A 154 -4.29 4.40 11.56
C GLU A 154 -3.95 5.76 10.91
N LEU A 155 -3.68 5.75 9.60
CA LEU A 155 -3.45 6.96 8.79
C LEU A 155 -4.74 7.71 8.41
N ARG A 156 -5.93 7.16 8.70
CA ARG A 156 -7.24 7.69 8.27
C ARG A 156 -7.42 7.77 6.75
N GLU A 157 -6.69 6.96 6.00
CA GLU A 157 -6.94 6.74 4.57
C GLU A 157 -8.14 5.80 4.37
N LEU A 158 -8.31 4.87 5.32
CA LEU A 158 -9.40 3.89 5.38
C LEU A 158 -10.24 4.12 6.64
N HIS A 159 -11.56 4.06 6.50
CA HIS A 159 -12.47 4.23 7.63
C HIS A 159 -12.38 3.00 8.56
N GLU A 160 -12.46 3.18 9.88
CA GLU A 160 -12.29 2.07 10.85
C GLU A 160 -13.29 0.92 10.67
N ASP A 161 -14.51 1.23 10.20
CA ASP A 161 -15.60 0.27 9.97
C ASP A 161 -15.70 -0.23 8.52
N TYR A 162 -14.65 -0.01 7.70
CA TYR A 162 -14.64 -0.31 6.27
C TYR A 162 -15.17 -1.71 5.96
N LYS A 163 -15.72 -1.91 4.76
CA LYS A 163 -16.14 -3.24 4.28
C LYS A 163 -15.13 -3.78 3.30
N LEU A 164 -14.66 -5.01 3.56
CA LEU A 164 -13.76 -5.74 2.69
C LEU A 164 -14.55 -6.72 1.83
N PHE A 165 -14.34 -6.62 0.51
CA PHE A 165 -14.93 -7.52 -0.47
C PHE A 165 -13.84 -8.14 -1.35
N GLY A 166 -14.07 -9.35 -1.84
CA GLY A 166 -13.42 -9.81 -3.06
C GLY A 166 -14.10 -9.17 -4.27
N ALA A 167 -13.36 -8.88 -5.35
CA ALA A 167 -13.91 -8.24 -6.53
C ALA A 167 -15.15 -8.94 -7.13
N ARG A 168 -15.20 -10.28 -7.08
CA ARG A 168 -16.36 -11.11 -7.45
C ARG A 168 -17.63 -10.84 -6.63
N GLN A 169 -17.46 -10.22 -5.46
CA GLN A 169 -18.47 -9.57 -4.62
C GLN A 169 -19.43 -8.70 -5.44
N VAL A 170 -18.81 -7.84 -6.26
CA VAL A 170 -19.39 -6.57 -6.70
C VAL A 170 -19.24 -6.35 -8.21
N SER A 171 -18.66 -7.32 -8.91
CA SER A 171 -18.43 -7.28 -10.35
C SER A 171 -18.47 -8.70 -10.93
N GLN A 172 -18.74 -8.80 -12.23
CA GLN A 172 -18.75 -10.08 -12.97
C GLN A 172 -17.31 -10.51 -13.29
N THR A 173 -16.59 -11.02 -12.28
CA THR A 173 -15.20 -11.48 -12.40
C THR A 173 -14.92 -12.67 -11.50
N ALA A 174 -13.91 -13.48 -11.86
CA ALA A 174 -13.38 -14.52 -10.98
C ALA A 174 -12.43 -13.99 -9.90
N SER A 175 -11.94 -12.75 -10.05
CA SER A 175 -11.03 -12.09 -9.10
C SER A 175 -11.65 -12.02 -7.69
N PRO A 176 -10.89 -12.27 -6.60
CA PRO A 176 -9.44 -12.46 -6.54
C PRO A 176 -8.96 -13.92 -6.73
N GLY A 177 -9.76 -14.78 -7.36
CA GLY A 177 -9.50 -16.22 -7.44
C GLY A 177 -10.05 -16.97 -6.22
N LEU A 178 -10.32 -18.27 -6.38
CA LEU A 178 -11.01 -19.06 -5.36
C LEU A 178 -10.25 -19.14 -4.04
N TYR A 179 -8.94 -19.33 -4.07
CA TYR A 179 -8.15 -19.59 -2.87
C TYR A 179 -7.86 -18.31 -2.07
N LEU A 180 -7.55 -17.19 -2.75
CA LEU A 180 -7.45 -15.89 -2.10
C LEU A 180 -8.83 -15.41 -1.62
N TYR A 181 -9.90 -15.64 -2.38
CA TYR A 181 -11.26 -15.34 -1.88
C TYR A 181 -11.62 -16.13 -0.63
N THR A 182 -11.19 -17.39 -0.54
CA THR A 182 -11.39 -18.21 0.67
C THR A 182 -10.59 -17.68 1.84
N GLU A 183 -9.34 -17.26 1.63
CA GLU A 183 -8.48 -16.66 2.66
C GLU A 183 -9.09 -15.38 3.26
N ILE A 184 -9.57 -14.46 2.42
CA ILE A 184 -10.05 -13.15 2.92
C ILE A 184 -11.37 -13.24 3.70
N LYS A 185 -12.11 -14.36 3.63
CA LYS A 185 -13.33 -14.55 4.42
C LYS A 185 -13.08 -14.55 5.92
N ASP A 186 -11.88 -14.94 6.32
CA ASP A 186 -11.47 -15.03 7.72
C ASP A 186 -10.81 -13.73 8.21
N TRP A 187 -10.76 -12.69 7.38
CA TRP A 187 -10.14 -11.42 7.74
C TRP A 187 -11.12 -10.52 8.49
N PRO A 188 -10.62 -9.63 9.36
CA PRO A 188 -11.42 -8.52 9.89
C PRO A 188 -12.08 -7.74 8.74
N ASN A 189 -13.27 -7.21 9.02
CA ASN A 189 -14.02 -6.35 8.09
C ASN A 189 -14.50 -7.04 6.79
N PHE A 190 -14.22 -8.33 6.57
CA PHE A 190 -14.86 -9.08 5.49
C PHE A 190 -16.38 -9.02 5.65
N ASN A 191 -17.07 -8.66 4.56
CA ASN A 191 -18.52 -8.61 4.53
C ASN A 191 -19.04 -9.53 3.42
N SER A 192 -19.90 -10.48 3.79
CA SER A 192 -20.50 -11.46 2.88
C SER A 192 -21.59 -10.87 1.98
N SER A 193 -22.12 -9.69 2.30
CA SER A 193 -23.23 -9.03 1.61
C SER A 193 -22.82 -7.62 1.18
N PRO A 194 -22.50 -7.42 -0.11
CA PRO A 194 -22.06 -6.14 -0.65
C PRO A 194 -23.16 -5.07 -0.77
#